data_AF-A0A0C3GI59-F1
#
_entry.id   AF-A0A0C3GI59-F1
#
_cell.length_a   1.000
_cell.length_b   1.000
_cell.length_c   1.000
_cell.angle_alpha   90.00
_cell.angle_beta   90.00
_cell.angle_gamma   90.00
#
_symmetry.space_group_name_H-M   'P 1'
#
loop_
_entity.id
_entity.type
_entity.pdbx_description
1 polymer ?
#
loop_
_entity_poly.entity_id
_entity_poly.type
_entity_poly.pdbx_seq_one_letter_code
_entity_poly.pdbx_strand_id
1 'polypeptide(L)'
;PSTWRLIYEGNGPANPEEVVMRVQGIISLKDLPPLTNKPRLVPSQTSIHLRQAVTLTGLGTEKFEQSVDAFIQIHTMFSRIFKDGILDPWLLSAFGDHNAVDISNRYFTSRHQNPTAVQLSFHELVDPDRILVNMAVGDLVHSEENDVQFFELVSKDGDTPERHDRTDPTKFKIGDIVEAQVLFVGVPLKGGKARMMAVLCALTLLD
;
A
#
# COMPACT_ATOMS: atom_id res chain seq x y z
N PRO A 1 -9.04 19.35 4.60
CA PRO A 1 -8.18 18.33 3.95
C PRO A 1 -8.95 17.01 3.78
N SER A 2 -8.97 16.45 2.57
CA SER A 2 -9.50 15.09 2.34
C SER A 2 -8.57 14.02 2.94
N THR A 3 -7.26 14.29 2.96
CA THR A 3 -6.20 13.48 3.56
C THR A 3 -5.03 14.36 4.01
N TRP A 4 -4.16 13.82 4.85
CA TRP A 4 -2.83 14.36 5.18
C TRP A 4 -1.77 13.44 4.60
N ARG A 5 -0.74 13.98 3.94
CA ARG A 5 0.30 13.17 3.30
C ARG A 5 1.67 13.61 3.81
N LEU A 6 2.59 12.66 3.94
CA LEU A 6 3.97 12.95 4.31
C LEU A 6 4.75 13.36 3.06
N ILE A 7 5.22 14.60 3.03
CA ILE A 7 5.97 15.17 1.91
C ILE A 7 7.39 15.56 2.32
N TYR A 8 8.31 15.53 1.36
CA TYR A 8 9.69 15.95 1.46
C TYR A 8 9.98 17.00 0.38
N GLU A 9 10.50 18.16 0.80
CA GLU A 9 10.78 19.31 -0.07
C GLU A 9 12.20 19.24 -0.67
N GLY A 10 12.67 18.05 -1.04
CA GLY A 10 14.04 17.83 -1.52
C GLY A 10 14.45 18.68 -2.72
N ASN A 11 13.49 18.96 -3.60
CA ASN A 11 13.65 19.80 -4.79
C ASN A 11 13.12 21.23 -4.58
N GLY A 12 12.97 21.65 -3.32
CA GLY A 12 12.43 22.94 -2.90
C GLY A 12 10.91 22.94 -2.69
N PRO A 13 10.36 24.00 -2.06
CA PRO A 13 8.94 24.05 -1.66
C PRO A 13 7.96 24.12 -2.84
N ALA A 14 8.45 24.38 -4.05
CA ALA A 14 7.64 24.45 -5.27
C ALA A 14 7.35 23.08 -5.89
N ASN A 15 8.10 22.03 -5.52
CA ASN A 15 7.89 20.67 -6.02
C ASN A 15 8.10 19.65 -4.88
N PRO A 16 7.21 19.63 -3.87
CA PRO A 16 7.27 18.65 -2.80
C PRO A 16 6.98 17.24 -3.35
N GLU A 17 7.76 16.26 -2.91
CA GLU A 17 7.59 14.85 -3.27
C GLU A 17 7.04 14.06 -2.09
N GLU A 18 6.27 13.01 -2.32
CA GLU A 18 5.80 12.15 -1.24
C GLU A 18 6.91 11.23 -0.72
N VAL A 19 6.99 11.07 0.60
CA VAL A 19 8.00 10.22 1.22
C VAL A 19 7.61 8.75 1.05
N VAL A 20 8.34 8.04 0.20
CA VAL A 20 8.22 6.59 0.01
C VAL A 20 9.29 5.86 0.85
N MET A 21 8.84 5.03 1.79
CA MET A 21 9.72 4.18 2.58
C MET A 21 9.82 2.78 1.95
N ARG A 22 11.03 2.22 1.93
CA ARG A 22 11.26 0.81 1.55
C ARG A 22 11.34 -0.05 2.80
N VAL A 23 10.56 -1.13 2.82
CA VAL A 23 10.48 -2.05 3.95
C VAL A 23 10.73 -3.46 3.45
N GLN A 24 11.81 -4.08 3.93
CA GLN A 24 12.08 -5.49 3.62
C GLN A 24 11.52 -6.39 4.72
N GLY A 25 10.83 -7.45 4.34
CA GLY A 25 10.23 -8.39 5.29
C GLY A 25 9.68 -9.63 4.61
N ILE A 26 9.10 -10.52 5.42
CA ILE A 26 8.49 -11.77 4.98
C ILE A 26 6.98 -11.58 4.92
N ILE A 27 6.34 -12.01 3.82
CA ILE A 27 4.87 -11.99 3.71
C ILE A 27 4.29 -13.02 4.69
N SER A 28 3.55 -12.56 5.70
CA SER A 28 2.80 -13.44 6.61
C SER A 28 1.34 -13.62 6.20
N LEU A 29 0.75 -12.59 5.57
CA LEU A 29 -0.59 -12.62 4.98
C LEU A 29 -0.60 -11.80 3.69
N LYS A 30 -1.48 -12.16 2.75
CA LYS A 30 -1.65 -11.41 1.50
C LYS A 30 -3.07 -11.49 0.97
N ASP A 31 -3.49 -10.39 0.35
CA ASP A 31 -4.69 -10.26 -0.47
C ASP A 31 -4.26 -9.48 -1.72
N LEU A 32 -3.78 -10.19 -2.73
CA LEU A 32 -3.18 -9.62 -3.94
C LEU A 32 -4.01 -10.00 -5.17
N PRO A 33 -3.99 -9.19 -6.24
CA PRO A 33 -4.62 -9.55 -7.50
C PRO A 33 -3.98 -10.81 -8.12
N PRO A 34 -4.56 -11.38 -9.18
CA PRO A 34 -5.88 -11.09 -9.72
C PRO A 34 -7.00 -11.60 -8.82
N LEU A 35 -8.14 -10.90 -8.82
CA LEU A 35 -9.35 -11.39 -8.16
C LEU A 35 -9.87 -12.61 -8.93
N THR A 36 -9.82 -13.80 -8.33
CA THR A 36 -10.25 -15.05 -9.00
C THR A 36 -11.75 -15.28 -8.97
N ASN A 37 -12.47 -14.64 -8.05
CA ASN A 37 -13.92 -14.78 -7.89
C ASN A 37 -14.61 -13.43 -8.01
N LYS A 38 -15.63 -13.35 -8.88
CA LYS A 38 -16.63 -12.27 -8.81
C LYS A 38 -17.44 -12.49 -7.53
N PRO A 39 -17.36 -11.62 -6.51
CA PRO A 39 -18.20 -11.75 -5.34
C PRO A 39 -19.66 -11.64 -5.80
N ARG A 40 -20.48 -12.62 -5.40
CA ARG A 40 -21.74 -12.95 -6.09
C ARG A 40 -22.77 -11.84 -6.13
N LEU A 41 -22.67 -10.82 -5.28
CA LEU A 41 -23.37 -9.54 -5.38
C LEU A 41 -22.55 -8.55 -4.55
N VAL A 42 -21.69 -7.74 -5.18
CA VAL A 42 -21.13 -6.56 -4.55
C VAL A 42 -22.10 -5.43 -4.89
N PRO A 43 -22.92 -4.92 -3.96
CA PRO A 43 -23.58 -3.64 -4.18
C PRO A 43 -22.54 -2.63 -4.66
N SER A 44 -22.88 -1.73 -5.59
CA SER A 44 -21.95 -0.71 -6.08
C SER A 44 -21.17 0.01 -4.97
N GLN A 45 -21.80 0.16 -3.80
CA GLN A 45 -21.24 0.79 -2.60
C GLN A 45 -20.13 0.00 -1.88
N THR A 46 -19.97 -1.31 -2.09
CA THR A 46 -18.92 -2.10 -1.39
C THR A 46 -17.65 -2.27 -2.21
N SER A 47 -17.68 -2.02 -3.52
CA SER A 47 -16.51 -2.09 -4.39
C SER A 47 -15.42 -1.07 -4.02
N ILE A 48 -15.79 0.08 -3.45
CA ILE A 48 -14.85 1.09 -2.91
C ILE A 48 -13.98 0.56 -1.74
N HIS A 49 -14.39 -0.54 -1.12
CA HIS A 49 -13.64 -1.18 -0.03
C HIS A 49 -12.68 -2.27 -0.52
N LEU A 50 -12.71 -2.60 -1.82
CA LEU A 50 -11.76 -3.54 -2.40
C LEU A 50 -10.35 -2.94 -2.35
N ARG A 51 -9.41 -3.77 -1.92
CA ARG A 51 -8.02 -3.39 -1.72
C ARG A 51 -7.11 -4.57 -2.04
N GLN A 52 -5.86 -4.23 -2.25
CA GLN A 52 -4.73 -5.15 -2.26
C GLN A 52 -3.89 -4.89 -1.02
N ALA A 53 -3.43 -5.94 -0.36
CA ALA A 53 -2.76 -5.83 0.93
C ALA A 53 -1.74 -6.94 1.14
N VAL A 54 -0.71 -6.61 1.92
CA VAL A 54 0.22 -7.56 2.51
C VAL A 54 0.41 -7.23 3.99
N THR A 55 0.61 -8.28 4.78
CA THR A 55 1.14 -8.14 6.14
C THR A 55 2.58 -8.64 6.10
N LEU A 56 3.51 -7.79 6.51
CA LEU A 56 4.93 -8.13 6.57
C LEU A 56 5.37 -8.35 8.01
N THR A 57 6.25 -9.33 8.24
CA THR A 57 6.95 -9.53 9.50
C THR A 57 8.44 -9.76 9.25
N GLY A 58 9.28 -9.35 10.18
CA GLY A 58 10.71 -9.62 10.14
C GLY A 58 11.14 -10.82 10.96
N LEU A 59 10.21 -11.54 11.62
CA LEU A 59 10.50 -12.65 12.55
C LEU A 59 11.58 -12.30 13.58
N GLY A 60 11.58 -11.06 14.09
CA GLY A 60 12.54 -10.56 15.09
C GLY A 60 13.88 -10.09 14.52
N THR A 61 14.02 -9.90 13.21
CA THR A 61 15.22 -9.31 12.61
C THR A 61 15.36 -7.82 12.97
N GLU A 62 16.59 -7.40 13.29
CA GLU A 62 16.87 -6.02 13.69
C GLU A 62 16.49 -4.99 12.61
N LYS A 63 16.77 -5.28 11.34
CA LYS A 63 16.43 -4.39 10.22
C LYS A 63 14.92 -4.15 10.10
N PHE A 64 14.11 -5.17 10.35
CA PHE A 64 12.67 -5.02 10.32
C PHE A 64 12.17 -4.24 11.54
N GLU A 65 12.71 -4.50 12.73
CA GLU A 65 12.36 -3.71 13.93
C GLU A 65 12.75 -2.23 13.77
N GLN A 66 13.87 -1.91 13.12
CA GLN A 66 14.21 -0.53 12.74
C GLN A 66 13.16 0.08 11.80
N SER A 67 12.58 -0.71 10.90
CA SER A 67 11.49 -0.27 10.04
C SER A 67 10.21 -0.03 10.85
N VAL A 68 9.89 -0.91 11.80
CA VAL A 68 8.76 -0.72 12.74
C VAL A 68 8.93 0.55 13.57
N ASP A 69 10.13 0.81 14.08
CA ASP A 69 10.44 2.05 14.80
C ASP A 69 10.24 3.29 13.91
N ALA A 70 10.61 3.21 12.63
CA ALA A 70 10.36 4.29 11.68
C ALA A 70 8.85 4.56 11.46
N PHE A 71 8.00 3.52 11.42
CA PHE A 71 6.54 3.70 11.37
C PHE A 71 6.02 4.44 12.60
N ILE A 72 6.52 4.10 13.79
CA ILE A 72 6.16 4.75 15.05
C ILE A 72 6.62 6.23 15.06
N GLN A 73 7.82 6.49 14.55
CA GLN A 73 8.33 7.86 14.42
C GLN A 73 7.49 8.69 13.45
N ILE A 74 7.10 8.12 12.30
CA ILE A 74 6.22 8.79 11.33
C ILE A 74 4.84 9.05 11.96
N HIS A 75 4.27 8.09 12.69
CA HIS A 75 3.02 8.32 13.43
C HIS A 75 3.16 9.48 14.43
N THR A 76 4.30 9.57 15.12
CA THR A 76 4.61 10.67 16.03
C THR A 76 4.72 12.02 15.31
N MET A 77 5.18 12.04 14.05
CA MET A 77 5.14 13.26 13.23
C MET A 77 3.71 13.66 12.91
N PHE A 78 2.86 12.70 12.51
CA PHE A 78 1.44 12.96 12.27
C PHE A 78 0.74 13.46 13.53
N SER A 79 0.98 12.84 14.69
CA SER A 79 0.29 13.18 15.94
C SER A 79 0.48 14.64 16.35
N ARG A 80 1.65 15.23 16.07
CA ARG A 80 1.95 16.66 16.33
C ARG A 80 1.08 17.64 15.53
N ILE A 81 0.46 17.19 14.44
CA ILE A 81 -0.44 18.01 13.61
C ILE A 81 -1.86 18.02 14.18
N PHE A 82 -2.23 16.99 14.95
CA PHE A 82 -3.56 16.83 15.50
C PHE A 82 -3.61 17.27 16.97
N LYS A 83 -4.81 17.64 17.43
CA LYS A 83 -5.05 17.79 18.87
C LYS A 83 -5.01 16.41 19.54
N ASP A 84 -4.66 16.40 20.82
CA ASP A 84 -4.62 15.18 21.62
C ASP A 84 -5.91 14.37 21.51
N GLY A 85 -5.75 13.06 21.29
CA GLY A 85 -6.86 12.12 21.16
C GLY A 85 -7.62 12.17 19.83
N ILE A 86 -7.22 12.98 18.85
CA ILE A 86 -7.86 12.99 17.52
C ILE A 86 -7.29 11.88 16.62
N LEU A 87 -5.96 11.72 16.58
CA LEU A 87 -5.30 10.66 15.82
C LEU A 87 -5.37 9.34 16.59
N ASP A 88 -5.94 8.31 15.98
CA ASP A 88 -5.90 6.95 16.51
C ASP A 88 -4.44 6.50 16.71
N PRO A 89 -4.14 5.74 17.78
CA PRO A 89 -2.81 5.18 17.96
C PRO A 89 -2.44 4.25 16.80
N TRP A 90 -1.17 4.24 16.41
CA TRP A 90 -0.67 3.22 15.50
C TRP A 90 -0.59 1.89 16.24
N LEU A 91 -1.26 0.86 15.71
CA LEU A 91 -1.25 -0.48 16.26
C LEU A 91 -0.49 -1.38 15.30
N LEU A 92 0.53 -2.06 15.81
CA LEU A 92 1.20 -3.12 15.08
C LEU A 92 0.30 -4.35 15.06
N SER A 93 0.36 -5.06 13.94
CA SER A 93 -0.21 -6.39 13.84
C SER A 93 0.81 -7.39 14.40
N ALA A 94 0.37 -8.62 14.65
CA ALA A 94 1.22 -9.67 15.19
C ALA A 94 1.16 -10.92 14.30
N PHE A 95 2.29 -11.58 14.14
CA PHE A 95 2.39 -12.90 13.54
C PHE A 95 3.10 -13.84 14.54
N GLY A 96 2.31 -14.65 15.24
CA GLY A 96 2.80 -15.35 16.44
C GLY A 96 3.26 -14.35 17.49
N ASP A 97 4.52 -14.48 17.93
CA ASP A 97 5.15 -13.61 18.91
C ASP A 97 5.94 -12.44 18.29
N HIS A 98 5.86 -12.26 16.96
CA HIS A 98 6.62 -11.25 16.24
C HIS A 98 5.75 -10.07 15.78
N ASN A 99 6.36 -8.88 15.78
CA ASN A 99 5.77 -7.68 15.21
C ASN A 99 5.52 -7.86 13.70
N ALA A 100 4.40 -7.29 13.25
CA ALA A 100 4.03 -7.24 11.85
C ALA A 100 3.40 -5.89 11.49
N VAL A 101 3.44 -5.54 10.21
CA VAL A 101 2.85 -4.32 9.66
C VAL A 101 1.89 -4.64 8.54
N ASP A 102 0.68 -4.07 8.62
CA ASP A 102 -0.33 -4.18 7.57
C ASP A 102 -0.16 -3.01 6.59
N ILE A 103 0.03 -3.34 5.32
CA ILE A 103 0.24 -2.37 4.24
C ILE A 103 -0.80 -2.67 3.16
N SER A 104 -1.58 -1.66 2.74
CA SER A 104 -2.65 -1.88 1.77
C SER A 104 -2.94 -0.68 0.90
N ASN A 105 -3.45 -0.91 -0.30
CA ASN A 105 -3.95 0.15 -1.17
C ASN A 105 -5.31 -0.25 -1.76
N ARG A 106 -6.20 0.72 -1.91
CA ARG A 106 -7.52 0.49 -2.51
C ARG A 106 -7.37 0.41 -4.01
N TYR A 107 -8.12 -0.47 -4.66
CA TYR A 107 -8.17 -0.49 -6.13
C TYR A 107 -8.87 0.74 -6.70
N PHE A 108 -9.78 1.35 -5.93
CA PHE A 108 -10.60 2.48 -6.36
C PHE A 108 -10.62 3.61 -5.35
N THR A 109 -10.69 4.83 -5.87
CA THR A 109 -11.04 6.04 -5.15
C THR A 109 -12.37 6.58 -5.71
N SER A 110 -13.15 7.32 -4.93
CA SER A 110 -14.34 8.01 -5.46
C SER A 110 -13.93 9.31 -6.15
N ARG A 111 -14.54 9.62 -7.30
CA ARG A 111 -14.38 10.92 -7.98
C ARG A 111 -14.83 12.11 -7.12
N HIS A 112 -15.69 11.89 -6.13
CA HIS A 112 -16.00 12.94 -5.16
C HIS A 112 -14.81 13.25 -4.24
N GLN A 113 -13.96 12.25 -3.94
CA GLN A 113 -12.75 12.42 -3.12
C GLN A 113 -11.58 12.95 -3.94
N ASN A 114 -11.49 12.57 -5.22
CA ASN A 114 -10.48 13.05 -6.14
C ASN A 114 -11.11 13.37 -7.52
N PRO A 115 -11.68 14.58 -7.70
CA PRO A 115 -12.38 14.95 -8.94
C PRO A 115 -11.47 15.03 -10.16
N THR A 116 -10.17 15.29 -9.94
CA THR A 116 -9.14 15.41 -10.98
C THR A 116 -8.47 14.10 -11.32
N ALA A 117 -8.84 12.99 -10.66
CA ALA A 117 -8.25 11.68 -10.91
C ALA A 117 -8.48 11.23 -12.36
N VAL A 118 -7.37 11.00 -13.06
CA VAL A 118 -7.35 10.40 -14.39
C VAL A 118 -7.60 8.91 -14.25
N GLN A 119 -8.54 8.39 -15.03
CA GLN A 119 -8.81 6.95 -15.09
C GLN A 119 -7.63 6.25 -15.75
N LEU A 120 -7.04 5.29 -15.03
CA LEU A 120 -6.08 4.34 -15.57
C LEU A 120 -6.75 2.97 -15.77
N SER A 121 -6.30 2.25 -16.78
CA SER A 121 -6.66 0.85 -16.97
C SER A 121 -5.81 -0.03 -16.07
N PHE A 122 -6.41 -1.07 -15.48
CA PHE A 122 -5.64 -2.10 -14.79
C PHE A 122 -4.69 -2.79 -15.77
N HIS A 123 -3.50 -3.14 -15.28
CA HIS A 123 -2.57 -3.96 -16.04
C HIS A 123 -3.13 -5.37 -16.27
N GLU A 124 -2.80 -6.01 -17.38
CA GLU A 124 -3.32 -7.34 -17.74
C GLU A 124 -2.96 -8.41 -16.70
N LEU A 125 -1.80 -8.30 -16.05
CA LEU A 125 -1.39 -9.19 -14.95
C LEU A 125 -2.18 -8.96 -13.65
N VAL A 126 -2.79 -7.78 -13.47
CA VAL A 126 -3.57 -7.42 -12.28
C VAL A 126 -5.04 -7.77 -12.46
N ASP A 127 -5.59 -7.59 -13.67
CA ASP A 127 -7.00 -7.85 -13.97
C ASP A 127 -7.20 -8.62 -15.30
N PRO A 128 -6.65 -9.84 -15.43
CA PRO A 128 -6.67 -10.61 -16.68
C PRO A 128 -8.09 -10.92 -17.15
N ASP A 129 -8.99 -11.22 -16.20
CA ASP A 129 -10.40 -11.55 -16.46
C ASP A 129 -11.32 -10.33 -16.43
N ARG A 130 -10.74 -9.11 -16.34
CA ARG A 130 -11.47 -7.84 -16.32
C ARG A 130 -12.50 -7.77 -15.18
N ILE A 131 -12.25 -8.43 -14.07
CA ILE A 131 -13.15 -8.46 -12.91
C ILE A 131 -13.13 -7.12 -12.20
N LEU A 132 -11.95 -6.54 -11.93
CA LEU A 132 -11.82 -5.24 -11.26
C LEU A 132 -12.43 -4.13 -12.11
N VAL A 133 -12.14 -4.08 -13.41
CA VAL A 133 -12.73 -3.03 -14.27
C VAL A 133 -14.26 -3.14 -14.34
N ASN A 134 -14.82 -4.36 -14.31
CA ASN A 134 -16.27 -4.55 -14.28
C ASN A 134 -16.90 -4.17 -12.92
N MET A 135 -16.10 -4.09 -11.85
CA MET A 135 -16.53 -3.62 -10.52
C MET A 135 -16.44 -2.10 -10.37
N ALA A 136 -15.73 -1.40 -11.26
CA ALA A 136 -15.64 0.05 -11.27
C ALA A 136 -16.96 0.66 -11.76
N VAL A 137 -17.93 0.80 -10.84
CA VAL A 137 -19.27 1.31 -11.14
C VAL A 137 -19.48 2.73 -10.61
N GLY A 138 -20.26 3.54 -11.32
CA GLY A 138 -20.60 4.91 -10.91
C GLY A 138 -19.36 5.81 -10.86
N ASP A 139 -19.17 6.47 -9.71
CA ASP A 139 -18.11 7.47 -9.51
C ASP A 139 -16.78 6.86 -9.03
N LEU A 140 -16.54 5.57 -9.24
CA LEU A 140 -15.28 4.94 -8.89
C LEU A 140 -14.24 5.11 -9.99
N VAL A 141 -13.02 5.45 -9.57
CA VAL A 141 -11.88 5.66 -10.46
C VAL A 141 -10.69 4.87 -9.93
N HIS A 142 -10.04 4.13 -10.83
CA HIS A 142 -8.70 3.60 -10.62
C HIS A 142 -7.73 4.61 -11.23
N SER A 143 -6.76 5.07 -10.45
CA SER A 143 -5.80 6.11 -10.84
C SER A 143 -4.40 5.73 -10.38
N GLU A 144 -3.41 6.58 -10.67
CA GLU A 144 -2.01 6.35 -10.28
C GLU A 144 -1.86 6.10 -8.77
N GLU A 145 -2.64 6.80 -7.93
CA GLU A 145 -2.63 6.60 -6.47
C GLU A 145 -3.09 5.19 -6.03
N ASN A 146 -3.80 4.47 -6.90
CA ASN A 146 -4.36 3.14 -6.66
C ASN A 146 -3.55 2.02 -7.32
N ASP A 147 -2.63 2.36 -8.24
CA ASP A 147 -1.83 1.39 -8.98
C ASP A 147 -0.69 0.88 -8.11
N VAL A 148 -0.71 -0.43 -7.83
CA VAL A 148 0.39 -1.09 -7.13
C VAL A 148 1.25 -1.82 -8.14
N GLN A 149 2.54 -1.54 -8.12
CA GLN A 149 3.49 -2.12 -9.04
C GLN A 149 4.12 -3.39 -8.45
N PHE A 150 4.24 -4.43 -9.27
CA PHE A 150 4.76 -5.73 -8.85
C PHE A 150 6.03 -6.04 -9.62
N PHE A 151 7.11 -6.33 -8.91
CA PHE A 151 8.42 -6.58 -9.47
C PHE A 151 9.04 -7.86 -8.92
N GLU A 152 10.03 -8.37 -9.63
CA GLU A 152 10.93 -9.43 -9.21
C GLU A 152 12.36 -8.93 -9.39
N LEU A 153 13.19 -9.15 -8.38
CA LEU A 153 14.61 -8.85 -8.44
C LEU A 153 15.31 -9.95 -9.25
N VAL A 154 15.80 -9.58 -10.43
CA VAL A 154 16.52 -10.49 -11.32
C VAL A 154 18.01 -10.23 -11.18
N SER A 155 18.68 -11.09 -10.42
CA SER A 155 20.14 -11.18 -10.36
C SER A 155 20.60 -12.13 -11.46
N LYS A 156 21.17 -11.61 -12.55
CA LYS A 156 21.86 -12.47 -13.53
C LYS A 156 23.26 -12.76 -13.00
N ASP A 157 23.63 -14.04 -12.88
CA ASP A 157 24.97 -14.48 -12.51
C ASP A 157 26.06 -13.64 -13.23
N GLY A 158 26.93 -12.98 -12.47
CA GLY A 158 28.04 -12.17 -12.98
C GLY A 158 28.08 -10.73 -12.44
N ASP A 159 28.67 -9.82 -13.23
CA ASP A 159 28.93 -8.40 -12.93
C ASP A 159 27.77 -7.48 -13.41
N THR A 160 26.61 -8.06 -13.75
CA THR A 160 25.45 -7.29 -14.21
C THR A 160 24.70 -6.69 -13.03
N PRO A 161 24.31 -5.40 -13.09
CA PRO A 161 23.56 -4.77 -12.03
C PRO A 161 22.20 -5.45 -11.86
N GLU A 162 21.74 -5.52 -10.62
CA GLU A 162 20.41 -5.96 -10.25
C GLU A 162 19.34 -5.22 -11.07
N ARG A 163 18.40 -5.99 -11.63
CA ARG A 163 17.29 -5.45 -12.42
C ARG A 163 15.96 -5.81 -11.80
N HIS A 164 15.03 -4.87 -11.83
CA HIS A 164 13.65 -5.06 -11.40
C HIS A 164 12.78 -5.30 -12.63
N ASP A 165 12.26 -6.51 -12.78
CA ASP A 165 11.35 -6.84 -13.88
C ASP A 165 9.91 -6.92 -13.37
N ARG A 166 8.96 -6.36 -14.14
CA ARG A 166 7.54 -6.41 -13.78
C ARG A 166 7.09 -7.88 -13.76
N THR A 167 6.37 -8.26 -12.71
CA THR A 167 6.02 -9.66 -12.47
C THR A 167 4.53 -9.84 -12.15
N ASP A 168 4.06 -11.08 -12.27
CA ASP A 168 2.68 -11.44 -11.97
C ASP A 168 2.45 -11.47 -10.45
N PRO A 169 1.44 -10.76 -9.90
CA PRO A 169 1.14 -10.75 -8.47
C PRO A 169 0.84 -12.14 -7.87
N THR A 170 0.46 -13.13 -8.70
CA THR A 170 0.27 -14.52 -8.28
C THR A 170 1.56 -15.22 -7.86
N LYS A 171 2.73 -14.71 -8.30
CA LYS A 171 4.03 -15.29 -7.92
C LYS A 171 4.28 -15.18 -6.42
N PHE A 172 3.91 -14.06 -5.81
CA PHE A 172 4.07 -13.80 -4.38
C PHE A 172 3.29 -14.81 -3.52
N LYS A 173 3.97 -15.47 -2.58
CA LYS A 173 3.45 -16.42 -1.60
C LYS A 173 3.70 -15.94 -0.17
N ILE A 174 2.98 -16.55 0.76
CA ILE A 174 3.29 -16.41 2.19
C ILE A 174 4.63 -17.11 2.42
N GLY A 175 5.55 -16.44 3.10
CA GLY A 175 6.92 -16.89 3.32
C GLY A 175 7.97 -16.22 2.43
N ASP A 176 7.56 -15.60 1.32
CA ASP A 176 8.50 -14.91 0.41
C ASP A 176 9.13 -13.68 1.07
N ILE A 177 10.40 -13.44 0.73
CA ILE A 177 11.12 -12.24 1.15
C ILE A 177 10.88 -11.15 0.13
N VAL A 178 10.38 -10.01 0.58
CA VAL A 178 9.96 -8.91 -0.30
C VAL A 178 10.46 -7.57 0.19
N GLU A 179 10.59 -6.63 -0.74
CA GLU A 179 10.65 -5.20 -0.46
C GLU A 179 9.31 -4.54 -0.82
N ALA A 180 8.64 -3.94 0.17
CA ALA A 180 7.47 -3.10 -0.06
C ALA A 180 7.86 -1.62 -0.09
N GLN A 181 7.34 -0.90 -1.08
CA GLN A 181 7.36 0.56 -1.11
C GLN A 181 6.07 1.09 -0.49
N VAL A 182 6.22 1.93 0.54
CA VAL A 182 5.15 2.33 1.44
C VAL A 182 5.07 3.86 1.53
N LEU A 183 3.88 4.40 1.29
CA LEU A 183 3.51 5.78 1.58
C LEU A 183 2.73 5.86 2.90
N PHE A 184 2.77 7.03 3.55
CA PHE A 184 2.03 7.28 4.79
C PHE A 184 0.98 8.36 4.59
N VAL A 185 -0.28 7.99 4.83
CA VAL A 185 -1.42 8.88 4.64
C VAL A 185 -2.29 8.93 5.90
N GLY A 186 -2.55 10.13 6.40
CA GLY A 186 -3.57 10.40 7.40
C GLY A 186 -4.92 10.53 6.74
N VAL A 187 -5.92 9.78 7.21
CA VAL A 187 -7.29 9.83 6.70
C VAL A 187 -8.25 10.26 7.82
N PRO A 188 -9.22 11.14 7.53
CA PRO A 188 -10.27 11.47 8.48
C PRO A 188 -11.23 10.28 8.63
N LEU A 189 -11.67 10.04 9.86
CA LEU A 189 -12.66 9.04 10.22
C LEU A 189 -13.97 9.73 10.64
N LYS A 190 -15.05 8.95 10.70
CA LYS A 190 -16.33 9.42 11.28
C LYS A 190 -16.11 9.84 12.74
N GLY A 191 -16.87 10.83 13.20
CA GLY A 191 -16.78 11.33 14.58
C GLY A 191 -15.57 12.23 14.86
N GLY A 192 -14.94 12.80 13.82
CA GLY A 192 -13.85 13.77 13.97
C GLY A 192 -12.50 13.16 14.37
N LYS A 193 -12.38 11.83 14.31
CA LYS A 193 -11.11 11.13 14.49
C LYS A 193 -10.30 11.12 13.20
N ALA A 194 -9.03 10.79 13.29
CA ALA A 194 -8.16 10.54 12.14
C ALA A 194 -7.33 9.27 12.37
N ARG A 195 -6.83 8.67 11.30
CA ARG A 195 -5.94 7.50 11.38
C ARG A 195 -4.82 7.62 10.34
N MET A 196 -3.61 7.27 10.73
CA MET A 196 -2.52 7.04 9.79
C MET A 196 -2.68 5.67 9.13
N MET A 197 -2.43 5.57 7.83
CA MET A 197 -2.44 4.33 7.05
C MET A 197 -1.12 4.20 6.29
N ALA A 198 -0.61 2.97 6.22
CA ALA A 198 0.49 2.57 5.34
C ALA A 198 -0.09 2.11 3.99
N VAL A 199 0.25 2.85 2.93
CA VAL A 199 -0.27 2.66 1.58
C VAL A 199 0.74 1.90 0.74
N LEU A 200 0.34 0.76 0.20
CA LEU A 200 1.17 -0.06 -0.68
C LEU A 200 1.32 0.63 -2.04
N CYS A 201 2.56 0.80 -2.50
CA CYS A 201 2.88 1.42 -3.79
C CYS A 201 3.52 0.42 -4.75
N ALA A 202 4.46 -0.36 -4.25
CA ALA A 202 5.08 -1.42 -5.00
C ALA A 202 5.47 -2.59 -4.09
N LEU A 203 5.58 -3.78 -4.67
CA LEU A 203 6.06 -4.98 -4.02
C LEU A 203 7.07 -5.67 -4.94
N THR A 204 8.28 -5.88 -4.45
CA THR A 204 9.37 -6.55 -5.17
C THR A 204 9.69 -7.87 -4.50
N LEU A 205 9.64 -8.97 -5.24
CA LEU A 205 10.13 -10.27 -4.79
C LEU A 205 11.66 -10.26 -4.77
N LEU A 206 12.26 -10.61 -3.64
CA LEU A 206 13.72 -10.65 -3.45
C LEU A 206 14.26 -12.08 -3.46
N ASP A 207 13.47 -13.05 -2.97
CA ASP A 207 13.76 -14.48 -2.90
C ASP A 207 12.44 -15.27 -2.87
#